data_AF-A0A3N5NYZ7-F1
#
_entry.id   AF-A0A3N5NYZ7-F1
#
_cell.length_a   1.000
_cell.length_b   1.000
_cell.length_c   1.000
_cell.angle_alpha   90.00
_cell.angle_beta   90.00
_cell.angle_gamma   90.00
#
_symmetry.space_group_name_H-M   'P 1'
#
loop_
_entity.id
_entity.type
_entity.pdbx_description
1 polymer ?
#
loop_
_entity_poly.entity_id
_entity_poly.type
_entity_poly.pdbx_seq_one_letter_code
_entity_poly.pdbx_strand_id
1 'polypeptide(L)'
;MQGCAVIQAGPEQSRQSRLLSNWECVIVSQILFEVPGESLLALKMDSEEAAETLRMAAAVKLYEIGRLSSGAAAQLAGVPRVVFLSRLSDYGVDTFRMTEAALQKESRLA
;
A
#
# COMPACT_ATOMS: atom_id res chain seq x y z
N MET A 1 29.01 -14.95 -9.69
CA MET A 1 28.52 -14.14 -8.56
C MET A 1 27.09 -13.74 -8.86
N GLN A 2 26.01 -14.13 -8.20
CA GLN A 2 25.60 -15.30 -7.40
C GLN A 2 24.33 -15.80 -8.14
N GLY A 3 24.08 -17.07 -8.43
CA GLY A 3 24.44 -18.29 -7.72
C GLY A 3 23.15 -19.05 -7.48
N CYS A 4 22.55 -19.56 -8.56
CA CYS A 4 21.39 -20.46 -8.52
C CYS A 4 21.80 -21.72 -7.75
N ALA A 5 21.36 -21.85 -6.50
CA ALA A 5 21.68 -23.00 -5.65
C ALA A 5 20.42 -23.83 -5.43
N VAL A 6 20.25 -24.81 -6.31
CA VAL A 6 19.52 -26.05 -6.03
C VAL A 6 20.15 -26.68 -4.79
N ILE A 7 19.44 -26.71 -3.66
CA ILE A 7 19.81 -27.55 -2.52
C ILE A 7 18.92 -28.79 -2.56
N GLN A 8 19.60 -29.91 -2.73
CA GLN A 8 19.09 -31.28 -2.78
C GLN A 8 18.37 -31.64 -1.47
N ALA A 9 17.26 -32.35 -1.61
CA ALA A 9 16.54 -32.98 -0.50
C ALA A 9 17.40 -34.09 0.15
N GLY A 10 17.78 -33.91 1.41
CA GLY A 10 18.30 -34.96 2.30
C GLY A 10 17.20 -35.46 3.25
N PRO A 11 17.30 -36.67 3.83
CA PRO A 11 16.22 -37.32 4.58
C PRO A 11 15.97 -36.74 5.99
N GLU A 12 16.47 -35.53 6.29
CA GLU A 12 16.36 -34.87 7.59
C GLU A 12 15.18 -33.88 7.66
N GLN A 13 14.13 -34.12 6.86
CA GLN A 13 12.94 -33.24 6.81
C GLN A 13 11.98 -33.44 8.00
N SER A 14 12.23 -34.43 8.87
CA SER A 14 11.29 -34.86 9.91
C SER A 14 11.34 -34.05 11.21
N ARG A 15 12.26 -33.08 11.36
CA ARG A 15 12.42 -32.30 12.61
C ARG A 15 12.19 -30.79 12.51
N GLN A 16 11.95 -30.26 11.31
CA GLN A 16 11.67 -28.83 11.11
C GLN A 16 10.17 -28.48 11.02
N SER A 17 9.28 -29.42 11.35
CA SER A 17 7.82 -29.21 11.24
C SER A 17 7.21 -28.35 12.35
N ARG A 18 7.99 -27.86 13.33
CA ARG A 18 7.45 -27.14 14.51
C ARG A 18 7.89 -25.69 14.66
N LEU A 19 8.81 -25.21 13.81
CA LEU A 19 9.19 -23.79 13.76
C LEU A 19 8.52 -23.04 12.62
N LEU A 20 7.74 -23.75 11.80
CA LEU A 20 7.04 -23.20 10.65
C LEU A 20 5.58 -22.78 10.90
N SER A 21 5.22 -22.38 12.12
CA SER A 21 3.83 -22.13 12.49
C SER A 21 3.30 -20.73 12.23
N ASN A 22 4.10 -19.78 11.70
CA ASN A 22 3.66 -18.37 11.65
C ASN A 22 4.13 -17.53 10.44
N TRP A 23 4.60 -18.13 9.35
CA TRP A 23 4.83 -17.39 8.09
C TRP A 23 3.49 -17.22 7.38
N GLU A 24 2.85 -16.08 7.62
CA GLU A 24 2.00 -15.51 6.58
C GLU A 24 2.89 -15.28 5.35
N CYS A 25 2.73 -16.15 4.35
CA CYS A 25 3.39 -16.00 3.08
C CYS A 25 2.82 -14.75 2.39
N VAL A 26 3.47 -13.61 2.56
CA VAL A 26 3.09 -12.39 1.86
C VAL A 26 3.56 -12.52 0.41
N ILE A 27 2.60 -12.69 -0.50
CA ILE A 27 2.88 -12.64 -1.94
C ILE A 27 3.15 -11.17 -2.31
N VAL A 28 4.37 -10.88 -2.73
CA VAL A 28 4.76 -9.55 -3.22
C VAL A 28 4.79 -9.59 -4.75
N SER A 29 4.17 -8.60 -5.38
CA SER A 29 4.23 -8.39 -6.84
C SER A 29 4.90 -7.05 -7.14
N GLN A 30 5.72 -7.01 -8.19
CA GLN A 30 6.40 -5.80 -8.63
C GLN A 30 5.68 -5.21 -9.85
N ILE A 31 5.54 -3.88 -9.87
CA ILE A 31 4.96 -3.12 -10.97
C ILE A 31 6.03 -2.14 -11.46
N LEU A 32 6.36 -2.21 -12.76
CA LEU A 32 7.32 -1.29 -13.38
C LEU A 32 6.59 -0.07 -13.95
N PHE A 33 7.15 1.11 -13.71
CA PHE A 33 6.65 2.37 -14.25
C PHE A 33 7.77 3.06 -15.04
N GLU A 34 7.51 3.37 -16.30
CA GLU A 34 8.40 4.19 -17.12
C GLU A 34 7.98 5.64 -16.97
N VAL A 35 8.89 6.47 -16.45
CA VAL A 35 8.67 7.90 -16.25
C VAL A 35 9.76 8.66 -17.00
N PRO A 36 9.40 9.60 -17.90
CA PRO A 36 10.37 10.44 -18.58
C PRO A 36 11.21 11.24 -17.57
N GLY A 37 12.52 11.32 -17.80
CA GLY A 37 13.44 12.03 -16.88
C GLY A 37 13.06 13.50 -16.68
N GLU A 38 12.51 14.14 -17.70
CA GLU A 38 12.00 15.51 -17.64
C GLU A 38 10.86 15.68 -16.64
N SER A 39 10.06 14.62 -16.41
CA SER A 39 8.98 14.65 -15.43
C SER A 39 9.54 14.65 -14.01
N LEU A 40 10.58 13.84 -13.75
CA LEU A 40 11.28 13.81 -12.45
C LEU A 40 11.98 15.14 -12.16
N LEU A 41 12.62 15.72 -13.18
CA LEU A 41 13.23 17.06 -13.10
C LEU A 41 12.20 18.15 -12.78
N ALA A 42 11.03 18.11 -13.44
CA ALA A 42 9.94 19.06 -13.18
C ALA A 42 9.38 18.93 -11.77
N LEU A 43 9.30 17.71 -11.25
CA LEU A 43 8.88 17.41 -9.88
C LEU A 43 9.97 17.67 -8.84
N LYS A 44 11.22 17.87 -9.27
CA LYS A 44 12.42 17.97 -8.42
C LYS A 44 12.58 16.75 -7.50
N MET A 45 12.30 15.58 -8.05
CA MET A 45 12.38 14.31 -7.33
C MET A 45 13.40 13.40 -8.00
N ASP A 46 14.06 12.58 -7.20
CA ASP A 46 14.76 11.40 -7.73
C ASP A 46 13.78 10.23 -7.94
N SER A 47 14.31 9.12 -8.47
CA SER A 47 13.50 7.94 -8.76
C SER A 47 12.92 7.25 -7.52
N GLU A 48 13.61 7.32 -6.38
CA GLU A 48 13.16 6.70 -5.14
C GLU A 48 12.02 7.51 -4.53
N GLU A 49 12.20 8.83 -4.43
CA GLU A 49 11.18 9.77 -3.99
C GLU A 49 9.91 9.70 -4.86
N ALA A 50 10.09 9.60 -6.18
CA ALA A 50 8.99 9.43 -7.11
C ALA A 50 8.27 8.09 -6.92
N ALA A 51 9.00 6.99 -6.70
CA ALA A 51 8.41 5.68 -6.46
C ALA A 51 7.58 5.66 -5.16
N GLU A 52 8.07 6.27 -4.09
CA GLU A 52 7.33 6.41 -2.83
C GLU A 52 6.08 7.28 -2.98
N THR A 53 6.24 8.42 -3.67
CA THR A 53 5.14 9.35 -3.95
C THR A 53 4.05 8.67 -4.78
N LEU A 54 4.42 7.98 -5.86
CA LEU A 54 3.49 7.24 -6.72
C LEU A 54 2.81 6.09 -5.97
N ARG A 55 3.53 5.36 -5.12
CA ARG A 55 2.96 4.29 -4.30
C ARG A 55 1.90 4.84 -3.34
N MET A 56 2.18 5.95 -2.67
CA MET A 56 1.21 6.61 -1.79
C MET A 56 0.02 7.13 -2.60
N ALA A 57 0.25 7.84 -3.70
CA ALA A 57 -0.80 8.39 -4.55
C ALA A 57 -1.73 7.28 -5.08
N ALA A 58 -1.19 6.14 -5.50
CA ALA A 58 -1.97 4.99 -5.94
C ALA A 58 -2.82 4.42 -4.80
N ALA A 59 -2.26 4.25 -3.61
CA ALA A 59 -2.99 3.78 -2.44
C ALA A 59 -4.13 4.72 -2.04
N VAL A 60 -3.86 6.03 -2.01
CA VAL A 60 -4.86 7.07 -1.74
C VAL A 60 -5.97 7.01 -2.79
N LYS A 61 -5.61 6.97 -4.07
CA LYS A 61 -6.62 6.99 -5.13
C LYS A 61 -7.53 5.78 -5.09
N LEU A 62 -6.96 4.59 -4.89
CA LEU A 62 -7.72 3.35 -4.78
C LEU A 62 -8.62 3.31 -3.54
N TYR A 63 -8.20 3.93 -2.43
CA TYR A 63 -9.05 4.12 -1.25
C TYR A 63 -10.22 5.08 -1.54
N GLU A 64 -9.92 6.25 -2.13
CA GLU A 64 -10.89 7.30 -2.44
C GLU A 64 -12.05 6.77 -3.30
N ILE A 65 -11.73 5.97 -4.32
CA ILE A 65 -12.73 5.36 -5.22
C ILE A 65 -13.38 4.08 -4.63
N GLY A 66 -13.07 3.72 -3.38
CA GLY A 66 -13.65 2.58 -2.67
C GLY A 66 -13.17 1.20 -3.13
N ARG A 67 -12.05 1.11 -3.84
CA ARG A 67 -11.48 -0.16 -4.33
C ARG A 67 -10.58 -0.84 -3.31
N LEU A 68 -9.96 -0.06 -2.41
CA LEU A 68 -9.22 -0.58 -1.27
C LEU A 68 -9.82 -0.07 0.04
N SER A 69 -9.82 -0.94 1.06
CA SER A 69 -10.06 -0.50 2.44
C SER A 69 -8.87 0.32 2.94
N SER A 70 -9.06 1.10 4.02
CA SER A 70 -7.95 1.85 4.63
C SER A 70 -6.78 0.97 5.06
N GLY A 71 -7.03 -0.29 5.43
CA GLY A 71 -5.98 -1.23 5.82
C GLY A 71 -5.19 -1.73 4.62
N ALA A 72 -5.89 -2.14 3.56
CA ALA A 72 -5.25 -2.59 2.32
C ALA A 72 -4.50 -1.46 1.60
N ALA A 73 -5.05 -0.24 1.60
CA ALA A 73 -4.38 0.93 1.07
C ALA A 73 -3.12 1.29 1.87
N ALA A 74 -3.16 1.22 3.21
CA ALA A 74 -1.98 1.43 4.04
C ALA A 74 -0.87 0.39 3.78
N GLN A 75 -1.25 -0.88 3.60
CA GLN A 75 -0.30 -1.93 3.21
C GLN A 75 0.31 -1.65 1.83
N LEU A 76 -0.49 -1.26 0.84
CA LEU A 76 0.02 -0.86 -0.49
C LEU A 76 0.96 0.34 -0.39
N ALA A 77 0.63 1.33 0.43
CA ALA A 77 1.46 2.51 0.69
C ALA A 77 2.75 2.18 1.46
N GLY A 78 2.85 1.01 2.09
CA GLY A 78 3.99 0.62 2.92
C GLY A 78 4.08 1.36 4.24
N VAL A 79 2.97 1.85 4.79
CA VAL A 79 2.93 2.62 6.04
C VAL A 79 1.91 2.04 7.04
N PRO A 80 2.04 2.33 8.35
CA PRO A 80 1.00 1.97 9.32
C PRO A 80 -0.34 2.61 8.96
N ARG A 81 -1.45 1.90 9.23
CA ARG A 81 -2.81 2.37 8.92
C ARG A 81 -3.11 3.77 9.46
N VAL A 82 -2.68 4.08 10.68
CA VAL A 82 -2.90 5.40 11.30
C VAL A 82 -2.15 6.50 10.53
N VAL A 83 -0.93 6.21 10.07
CA VAL A 83 -0.12 7.13 9.27
C VAL A 83 -0.72 7.33 7.88
N PHE A 84 -1.27 6.26 7.27
CA PHE A 84 -1.99 6.39 6.01
C PHE A 84 -3.20 7.32 6.15
N LEU A 85 -4.03 7.10 7.17
CA LEU A 85 -5.22 7.92 7.43
C LEU A 85 -4.86 9.39 7.68
N SER A 86 -3.76 9.66 8.39
CA SER A 86 -3.30 11.04 8.62
C SER A 86 -2.78 11.73 7.36
N ARG A 87 -2.31 10.97 6.35
CA ARG A 87 -1.81 11.52 5.08
C ARG A 87 -2.92 11.80 4.07
N LEU A 88 -4.15 11.34 4.28
CA LEU A 88 -5.24 11.55 3.32
C LEU A 88 -5.55 13.04 3.08
N SER A 89 -5.37 13.89 4.09
CA SER A 89 -5.52 15.35 3.97
C SER A 89 -4.54 15.97 2.98
N ASP A 90 -3.30 15.46 2.92
CA ASP A 90 -2.25 15.99 2.05
C ASP A 90 -2.57 15.74 0.56
N TYR A 91 -3.44 14.76 0.30
CA TYR A 91 -3.91 14.38 -1.03
C TYR A 91 -5.34 14.87 -1.32
N GLY A 92 -5.92 15.70 -0.45
CA GLY A 92 -7.26 16.28 -0.65
C GLY A 92 -8.41 15.28 -0.54
N VAL A 93 -8.19 14.11 0.07
CA VAL A 93 -9.25 13.12 0.30
C VAL A 93 -9.93 13.43 1.63
N ASP A 94 -11.20 13.81 1.57
CA ASP A 94 -11.99 14.04 2.77
C ASP A 94 -12.28 12.70 3.47
N THR A 95 -11.75 12.55 4.69
CA THR A 95 -11.90 11.33 5.49
C THR A 95 -13.30 11.20 6.08
N PHE A 96 -14.04 12.30 6.15
CA PHE A 96 -15.44 12.34 6.56
C PHE A 96 -16.33 12.47 5.35
N ARG A 97 -16.68 11.32 4.75
CA ARG A 97 -17.74 11.26 3.75
C ARG A 97 -19.11 11.44 4.44
N MET A 98 -19.44 12.65 4.90
CA MET A 98 -20.84 13.01 5.13
C MET A 98 -21.49 13.10 3.75
N THR A 99 -22.23 12.06 3.37
CA THR A 99 -23.11 12.16 2.21
C THR A 99 -24.22 13.17 2.54
N GLU A 100 -24.66 13.95 1.56
CA GLU A 100 -25.82 14.87 1.67
C GLU A 100 -27.03 14.21 2.36
N ALA A 101 -27.22 12.91 2.12
CA ALA A 101 -28.27 12.09 2.73
C ALA A 101 -28.12 11.92 4.25
N ALA A 102 -26.91 11.96 4.80
CA ALA A 102 -26.66 11.93 6.24
C ALA A 102 -26.98 13.29 6.90
N LEU A 103 -26.64 14.40 6.25
CA LEU A 103 -26.93 15.76 6.72
C LEU A 103 -28.45 16.04 6.76
N GLN A 104 -29.20 15.59 5.74
CA GLN A 104 -30.66 15.70 5.69
C GLN A 104 -31.37 14.92 6.82
N LYS A 105 -30.70 13.94 7.43
CA LYS A 105 -31.25 13.12 8.51
C LYS A 105 -31.07 13.76 9.88
N GLU A 106 -30.09 14.65 10.05
CA GLU A 106 -29.89 15.43 11.27
C GLU A 106 -30.80 16.67 11.33
N SER A 107 -31.10 17.30 10.19
CA SER A 107 -32.02 18.44 10.11
C SER A 107 -33.47 18.12 10.54
N ARG A 108 -33.87 16.83 10.61
CA ARG A 108 -35.23 16.43 11.06
C ARG A 108 -35.31 16.09 12.55
N LEU A 109 -34.20 16.18 13.27
CA LEU A 109 -34.09 15.87 14.70
C LEU A 109 -33.75 17.11 15.56
N ALA A 110 -33.75 18.32 14.97
CA ALA A 110 -33.52 19.59 15.65
C ALA A 110 -34.76 20.49 15.59
#